data_AF-A0A661M632-F1
#
_entry.id   AF-A0A661M632-F1
#
_cell.length_a   1.000
_cell.length_b   1.000
_cell.length_c   1.000
_cell.angle_alpha   90.00
_cell.angle_beta   90.00
_cell.angle_gamma   90.00
#
_symmetry.space_group_name_H-M   'P 1'
#
loop_
_entity.id
_entity.type
_entity.pdbx_description
1 polymer ?
#
loop_
_entity_poly.entity_id
_entity_poly.type
_entity_poly.pdbx_seq_one_letter_code
_entity_poly.pdbx_strand_id
1 'polypeptide(L)' 'SGLRRTLETITNRLTFGIIIAALIIGSSMIITTGVKPLLFGFPALGIVGYLVSAILGLWLVFNIIRKKKW' A
#
# COMPACT_ATOMS: atom_id res chain seq x y z
N SER A 1 -24.21 -18.99 2.71
CA SER A 1 -23.68 -17.90 1.86
C SER A 1 -23.03 -16.77 2.66
N GLY A 2 -23.52 -16.43 3.87
CA GLY A 2 -22.94 -15.35 4.70
C GLY A 2 -21.47 -15.55 5.10
N LEU A 3 -21.09 -16.77 5.52
CA LEU A 3 -19.72 -17.06 5.97
C LEU A 3 -18.66 -16.79 4.88
N ARG A 4 -18.94 -17.17 3.62
CA ARG A 4 -18.04 -16.91 2.48
C ARG A 4 -17.80 -15.41 2.28
N ARG A 5 -18.85 -14.58 2.36
CA ARG A 5 -18.71 -13.11 2.24
C ARG A 5 -17.89 -12.50 3.38
N THR A 6 -18.07 -12.99 4.61
CA THR A 6 -17.28 -12.53 5.76
C THR A 6 -15.82 -12.91 5.57
N LEU A 7 -15.54 -14.14 5.13
CA LEU A 7 -14.19 -14.60 4.85
C LEU A 7 -13.53 -13.77 3.76
N GLU A 8 -14.21 -13.56 2.62
CA GLU A 8 -13.70 -12.70 1.54
C GLU A 8 -13.40 -11.28 2.02
N THR A 9 -14.25 -10.70 2.86
CA THR A 9 -14.05 -9.34 3.40
C THR A 9 -12.84 -9.27 4.34
N ILE A 10 -12.68 -10.27 5.21
CA ILE A 10 -11.56 -10.36 6.14
C ILE A 10 -10.26 -10.56 5.35
N THR A 11 -10.23 -11.52 4.43
CA THR A 11 -9.08 -11.79 3.56
C THR A 11 -8.67 -10.54 2.79
N ASN A 12 -9.62 -9.81 2.20
CA ASN A 12 -9.32 -8.62 1.41
C ASN A 12 -8.70 -7.49 2.25
N ARG A 13 -9.18 -7.28 3.49
CA ARG A 13 -8.57 -6.32 4.43
C ARG A 13 -7.17 -6.75 4.86
N LEU A 14 -6.98 -8.04 5.08
CA LEU A 14 -5.72 -8.62 5.51
C LEU A 14 -4.65 -8.51 4.41
N THR A 15 -5.00 -8.86 3.17
CA THR A 15 -4.16 -8.65 1.98
C THR A 15 -3.75 -7.19 1.86
N PHE A 16 -4.66 -6.26 2.11
CA PHE A 16 -4.33 -4.83 2.06
C PHE A 16 -3.38 -4.36 3.17
N GLY A 17 -3.61 -4.82 4.40
CA GLY A 17 -2.69 -4.57 5.51
C GLY A 17 -1.27 -5.07 5.19
N ILE A 18 -1.16 -6.25 4.60
CA ILE A 18 0.12 -6.83 4.17
C ILE A 18 0.78 -5.98 3.07
N ILE A 19 0.02 -5.57 2.04
CA ILE A 19 0.55 -4.73 0.96
C ILE A 19 1.10 -3.41 1.51
N ILE A 20 0.35 -2.75 2.40
CA ILE A 20 0.80 -1.49 3.03
C ILE A 20 2.05 -1.72 3.88
N ALA A 21 2.06 -2.76 4.72
CA ALA A 21 3.21 -3.06 5.58
C ALA A 21 4.48 -3.39 4.77
N ALA A 22 4.37 -4.25 3.75
CA ALA A 22 5.47 -4.59 2.85
C ALA A 22 6.03 -3.34 2.15
N LEU A 23 5.16 -2.39 1.86
CA LEU A 23 5.56 -1.18 1.18
C LEU A 23 6.24 -0.14 2.07
N ILE A 24 5.75 0.01 3.31
CA ILE A 24 6.44 0.82 4.33
C ILE A 24 7.83 0.25 4.58
N ILE A 25 7.95 -1.08 4.73
CA ILE A 25 9.23 -1.77 4.95
C ILE A 25 10.15 -1.59 3.72
N GLY A 26 9.64 -1.83 2.51
CA GLY A 26 10.40 -1.65 1.27
C GLY A 26 10.88 -0.20 1.07
N SER A 27 10.03 0.78 1.38
CA SER A 27 10.39 2.21 1.31
C SER A 27 11.48 2.56 2.34
N SER A 28 11.38 2.08 3.57
CA SER A 28 12.42 2.28 4.60
C SER A 28 13.74 1.61 4.24
N MET A 29 13.70 0.42 3.62
CA MET A 29 14.89 -0.31 3.18
C MET A 29 15.61 0.37 2.01
N ILE A 30 14.86 1.00 1.09
CA ILE A 30 15.43 1.80 0.00
C ILE A 30 16.11 3.07 0.54
N ILE A 31 15.58 3.66 1.63
CA ILE A 31 16.18 4.84 2.28
C ILE A 31 17.51 4.49 2.96
N THR A 32 17.64 3.31 3.57
CA THR A 32 18.85 2.90 4.29
C THR A 32 19.97 2.34 3.41
N THR A 33 19.71 2.00 2.14
CA THR A 33 20.67 1.28 1.29
C THR A 33 21.58 2.18 0.43
N GLY A 34 21.44 3.51 0.47
CA GLY A 34 22.44 4.42 -0.13
C GLY A 34 22.70 4.22 -1.63
N VAL A 35 21.71 3.70 -2.37
CA VAL A 35 21.87 3.35 -3.79
C VAL A 35 21.68 4.61 -4.65
N LYS A 36 22.76 5.02 -5.33
CA LYS A 36 22.81 6.08 -6.37
C LYS A 36 21.76 5.75 -7.46
N PRO A 37 20.62 6.46 -7.53
CA PRO A 37 20.56 7.86 -7.98
C PRO A 37 19.83 8.74 -6.96
N LEU A 38 20.60 9.63 -6.33
CA LEU A 38 20.09 10.62 -5.39
C LEU A 38 19.46 11.78 -6.18
N LEU A 39 18.16 12.02 -6.04
CA LEU A 39 17.54 13.29 -6.39
C LEU A 39 17.31 14.05 -5.09
N PHE A 40 17.95 15.22 -4.92
CA PHE A 40 17.82 16.06 -3.72
C PHE A 40 18.19 15.39 -2.38
N GLY A 41 19.03 14.34 -2.39
CA GLY A 41 19.46 13.63 -1.16
C GLY A 41 18.55 12.48 -0.73
N PHE A 42 17.48 12.20 -1.48
CA PHE A 42 16.58 11.06 -1.25
C PHE A 42 16.58 10.12 -2.47
N PRO A 43 16.38 8.80 -2.28
CA PRO A 43 16.31 7.85 -3.40
C PRO A 43 15.06 8.12 -4.23
N ALA A 44 15.24 8.50 -5.51
CA ALA A 44 14.16 8.82 -6.43
C ALA A 44 13.13 7.67 -6.55
N LEU A 45 13.62 6.44 -6.62
CA LEU A 45 12.82 5.22 -6.65
C LEU A 45 11.96 5.04 -5.39
N GLY A 46 12.46 5.46 -4.23
CA GLY A 46 11.72 5.39 -2.97
C GLY A 46 10.54 6.37 -2.95
N ILE A 47 10.74 7.59 -3.43
CA ILE A 47 9.66 8.60 -3.52
C ILE A 47 8.57 8.14 -4.50
N VAL A 48 8.96 7.60 -5.66
CA VAL A 48 8.03 7.06 -6.65
C VAL A 48 7.26 5.87 -6.08
N GLY A 49 7.94 4.92 -5.42
CA GLY A 49 7.32 3.78 -4.77
C GLY A 49 6.34 4.18 -3.66
N TYR A 50 6.71 5.17 -2.84
CA TYR A 50 5.85 5.72 -1.80
C TYR A 50 4.59 6.38 -2.38
N LEU A 51 4.73 7.20 -3.44
CA LEU A 51 3.61 7.86 -4.10
C LEU A 51 2.63 6.86 -4.72
N VAL A 52 3.14 5.88 -5.48
CA VAL A 52 2.31 4.83 -6.12
C VAL A 52 1.45 4.12 -5.09
N SER A 53 1.99 3.93 -3.89
CA SER A 53 1.36 3.12 -2.87
C SER A 53 0.42 3.90 -1.98
N ALA A 54 0.71 5.18 -1.77
CA ALA A 54 -0.25 6.13 -1.25
C ALA A 54 -1.49 6.19 -2.17
N ILE A 55 -1.29 6.26 -3.50
CA ILE A 55 -2.39 6.24 -4.48
C ILE A 55 -3.18 4.93 -4.42
N LEU A 56 -2.52 3.78 -4.40
CA LEU A 56 -3.18 2.46 -4.31
C LEU A 56 -3.96 2.30 -3.00
N GLY A 57 -3.38 2.73 -1.87
CA GLY A 57 -4.05 2.72 -0.57
C GLY A 57 -5.29 3.62 -0.56
N LEU A 58 -5.16 4.84 -1.08
CA LEU A 58 -6.27 5.80 -1.15
C LEU A 58 -7.38 5.31 -2.08
N TRP A 59 -7.02 4.70 -3.22
CA TRP A 59 -7.97 4.12 -4.16
C TRP A 59 -8.76 2.97 -3.53
N LEU A 60 -8.11 2.12 -2.73
CA LEU A 60 -8.83 1.06 -2.03
C LEU A 60 -9.76 1.61 -0.95
N VAL A 61 -9.28 2.53 -0.11
CA VAL A 61 -10.12 3.15 0.92
C VAL A 61 -11.36 3.76 0.27
N PHE A 62 -11.20 4.44 -0.86
CA PHE A 62 -12.30 4.97 -1.65
C PHE A 62 -13.26 3.87 -2.15
N ASN A 63 -12.72 2.75 -2.64
CA ASN A 63 -13.53 1.63 -3.13
C ASN A 63 -14.31 0.93 -2.01
N ILE A 64 -13.69 0.72 -0.84
CA ILE A 64 -14.34 0.14 0.35
C ILE A 64 -15.47 1.05 0.84
N ILE A 65 -15.22 2.36 0.95
CA ILE A 65 -16.23 3.33 1.39
C ILE A 65 -17.38 3.38 0.37
N ARG A 66 -17.06 3.38 -0.94
CA ARG A 66 -18.06 3.40 -2.00
C ARG A 66 -18.91 2.12 -2.04
N LYS A 67 -18.31 0.95 -1.76
CA LYS A 67 -19.05 -0.32 -1.64
C LYS A 67 -19.91 -0.44 -0.39
N LYS A 68 -19.66 0.34 0.66
CA LYS A 68 -20.47 0.30 1.89
C LYS A 68 -21.79 1.09 1.78
N LYS A 69 -21.98 1.87 0.70
CA LYS A 69 -23.16 2.73 0.49
C LYS A 69 -24.16 2.20 -0.55
N TRP A 70 -24.00 0.97 -1.04
CA TRP A 70 -24.97 0.27 -1.88
C TRP A 70 -25.11 -1.18 -1.46
#